data_AF-A0A0G0UHD3-F1
#
_entry.id   AF-A0A0G0UHD3-F1
#
_cell.length_a   1.000
_cell.length_b   1.000
_cell.length_c   1.000
_cell.angle_alpha   90.00
_cell.angle_beta   90.00
_cell.angle_gamma   90.00
#
_symmetry.space_group_name_H-M   'P 1'
#
loop_
_entity.id
_entity.type
_entity.pdbx_description
1 polymer ?
#
loop_
_entity_poly.entity_id
_entity_poly.type
_entity_poly.pdbx_seq_one_letter_code
_entity_poly.pdbx_strand_id
1 'polypeptide(L)'
;MVGFQAVSVLPVLAGTAGVGDIIKCSDFSSVYYLAEDGNRYAFPNENIYRSWYTDFSEVKTVSCSDLASLRLVGLVPYREGLRLIKITSAPTVYAVEPEGYLRALKDETQAALLYGEDWNALVDDLPDVFFGTYEVGKPLSDGEIPEGFLVSDAEENIFRIGTDGKALEIDSLFTFGQGETLQGAAQSLDVLEARLEKTLELIRVVGMPDGDTQTELDALIEVIPFDEKEGENVVPTSFDEIETEEEENEPAEEDTQNKDEESVTSSNDEVEDLLSDLDELVKEAEDSVNDLEQLSEQNQTLEEEETSV
;
A
#
# COMPACT_ATOMS: atom_id res chain seq x y z
N MET A 1 45.45 -22.68 11.08
CA MET A 1 45.05 -21.33 10.60
C MET A 1 43.82 -20.98 11.41
N VAL A 2 43.95 -20.08 12.39
CA VAL A 2 42.82 -19.68 13.25
C VAL A 2 42.03 -18.64 12.45
N GLY A 3 40.78 -18.94 12.12
CA GLY A 3 39.89 -18.03 11.41
C GLY A 3 39.57 -16.83 12.29
N PHE A 4 39.84 -15.63 11.79
CA PHE A 4 39.31 -14.40 12.37
C PHE A 4 37.83 -14.34 12.01
N GLN A 5 36.95 -14.44 13.01
CA GLN A 5 35.58 -13.93 12.84
C GLN A 5 35.65 -12.41 12.85
N ALA A 6 35.12 -11.78 11.81
CA ALA A 6 34.87 -10.35 11.79
C ALA A 6 33.73 -10.07 12.77
N VAL A 7 34.03 -9.36 13.86
CA VAL A 7 33.01 -8.78 14.73
C VAL A 7 32.52 -7.52 14.01
N SER A 8 31.29 -7.53 13.52
CA SER A 8 30.62 -6.32 13.04
C SER A 8 30.44 -5.37 14.23
N VAL A 9 31.12 -4.23 14.21
CA VAL A 9 30.94 -3.18 15.23
C VAL A 9 29.97 -2.18 14.63
N LEU A 10 28.73 -2.19 15.12
CA LEU A 10 27.72 -1.21 14.71
C LEU A 10 28.25 0.20 15.05
N PRO A 11 28.09 1.18 14.14
CA PRO A 11 28.45 2.56 14.43
C PRO A 11 27.61 3.05 15.62
N VAL A 12 28.28 3.33 16.74
CA VAL A 12 27.66 4.04 17.85
C VAL A 12 27.52 5.49 17.43
N LEU A 13 26.30 5.92 17.13
CA LEU A 13 25.99 7.32 16.89
C LEU A 13 26.38 8.14 18.12
N ALA A 14 27.02 9.30 17.91
CA ALA A 14 27.30 10.23 18.98
C ALA A 14 25.99 10.93 19.41
N GLY A 15 25.20 10.29 20.27
CA GLY A 15 23.91 10.81 20.72
C GLY A 15 23.07 9.78 21.47
N THR A 16 21.83 10.16 21.82
CA THR A 16 20.83 9.29 22.48
C THR A 16 20.01 8.46 21.48
N ALA A 17 20.40 8.43 20.21
CA ALA A 17 19.70 7.68 19.17
C ALA A 17 20.28 6.27 19.04
N GLY A 18 19.41 5.27 18.98
CA GLY A 18 19.74 3.85 18.79
C GLY A 18 18.78 3.17 17.81
N VAL A 19 19.04 1.90 17.55
CA VAL A 19 18.17 1.04 16.73
C VAL A 19 16.71 1.15 17.19
N GLY A 20 15.79 1.22 16.22
CA GLY A 20 14.37 1.43 16.45
C GLY A 20 13.95 2.92 16.48
N ASP A 21 14.90 3.85 16.59
CA ASP A 21 14.59 5.26 16.70
C ASP A 21 14.26 5.92 15.37
N ILE A 22 13.38 6.91 15.46
CA ILE A 22 13.15 7.87 14.39
C ILE A 22 14.13 9.03 14.55
N ILE A 23 14.91 9.31 13.50
CA ILE A 23 16.00 10.29 13.53
C ILE A 23 15.88 11.32 12.42
N LYS A 24 16.40 12.52 12.68
CA LYS A 24 16.61 13.59 11.69
C LYS A 24 17.87 14.39 11.99
N CYS A 25 18.31 15.18 11.02
CA CYS A 25 19.22 16.30 11.27
C CYS A 25 18.45 17.63 11.25
N SER A 26 18.95 18.66 11.94
CA SER A 26 18.36 20.00 11.95
C SER A 26 18.39 20.74 10.61
N ASP A 27 19.30 20.39 9.70
CA ASP A 27 19.47 21.10 8.42
C ASP A 27 18.40 20.73 7.37
N PHE A 28 17.71 19.60 7.55
CA PHE A 28 16.71 19.08 6.62
C PHE A 28 15.43 18.66 7.35
N SER A 29 14.30 18.64 6.63
CA SER A 29 13.01 18.19 7.18
C SER A 29 12.80 16.69 7.10
N SER A 30 13.60 15.97 6.30
CA SER A 30 13.48 14.51 6.12
C SER A 30 13.68 13.75 7.43
N VAL A 31 12.84 12.75 7.62
CA VAL A 31 12.80 11.87 8.80
C VAL A 31 13.16 10.46 8.35
N TYR A 32 13.92 9.75 9.19
CA TYR A 32 14.44 8.43 8.89
C TYR A 32 14.21 7.47 10.05
N TYR A 33 13.93 6.20 9.74
CA TYR A 33 14.00 5.10 10.70
C TYR A 33 15.43 4.54 10.74
N LEU A 34 15.97 4.31 11.94
CA LEU A 34 17.24 3.64 12.17
C LEU A 34 17.02 2.16 12.45
N ALA A 35 17.30 1.30 11.48
CA ALA A 35 17.05 -0.13 11.56
C ALA A 35 18.16 -0.89 12.29
N GLU A 36 17.89 -2.16 12.61
CA GLU A 36 18.82 -3.05 13.34
C GLU A 36 20.11 -3.33 12.56
N ASP A 37 20.02 -3.29 11.22
CA ASP A 37 21.14 -3.41 10.28
C ASP A 37 22.13 -2.22 10.34
N GLY A 38 21.82 -1.17 11.12
CA GLY A 38 22.62 0.05 11.23
C GLY A 38 22.48 0.99 10.02
N ASN A 39 21.52 0.73 9.14
CA ASN A 39 21.16 1.59 8.01
C ASN A 39 19.97 2.49 8.37
N ARG A 40 19.74 3.50 7.54
CA ARG A 40 18.57 4.38 7.65
C ARG A 40 17.61 4.21 6.48
N TYR A 41 16.32 4.30 6.78
CA TYR A 41 15.22 4.21 5.82
C TYR A 41 14.41 5.50 5.85
N ALA A 42 14.16 6.11 4.70
CA ALA A 42 13.50 7.41 4.64
C ALA A 42 11.97 7.26 4.65
N PHE A 43 11.28 8.13 5.39
CA PHE A 43 9.84 8.31 5.23
C PHE A 43 9.60 9.19 3.99
N PRO A 44 8.90 8.69 2.95
CA PRO A 44 8.74 9.45 1.71
C PRO A 44 7.86 10.69 1.87
N ASN A 45 6.85 10.63 2.71
CA ASN A 45 5.92 11.73 2.99
C ASN A 45 5.33 11.63 4.41
N GLU A 46 4.58 12.67 4.78
CA GLU A 46 3.96 12.77 6.10
C GLU A 46 2.85 11.73 6.33
N ASN A 47 2.07 11.36 5.31
CA ASN A 47 0.99 10.38 5.46
C ASN A 47 1.55 8.99 5.81
N ILE A 48 2.63 8.57 5.15
CA ILE A 48 3.34 7.34 5.47
C ILE A 48 3.86 7.40 6.90
N TYR A 49 4.52 8.49 7.30
CA TYR A 49 4.97 8.66 8.69
C TYR A 49 3.81 8.53 9.69
N ARG A 50 2.66 9.14 9.38
CA ARG A 50 1.46 9.13 10.23
C ARG A 50 0.77 7.77 10.31
N SER A 51 1.02 6.88 9.36
CA SER A 51 0.62 5.46 9.49
C SER A 51 1.43 4.73 10.56
N TRP A 52 2.63 5.21 10.91
CA TRP A 52 3.44 4.60 11.97
C TRP A 52 3.32 5.33 13.31
N TYR A 53 3.21 6.66 13.30
CA TYR A 53 3.29 7.51 14.49
C TYR A 53 2.20 8.60 14.48
N THR A 54 1.62 8.92 15.64
CA THR A 54 0.58 9.95 15.74
C THR A 54 1.10 11.36 15.46
N ASP A 55 2.33 11.66 15.87
CA ASP A 55 2.99 12.94 15.63
C ASP A 55 4.52 12.80 15.59
N PHE A 56 5.24 13.92 15.46
CA PHE A 56 6.69 13.96 15.35
C PHE A 56 7.42 14.04 16.71
N SER A 57 6.75 13.81 17.85
CA SER A 57 7.35 13.91 19.18
C SER A 57 8.42 12.85 19.44
N GLU A 58 8.31 11.69 18.78
CA GLU A 58 9.28 10.60 18.83
C GLU A 58 10.53 10.85 17.97
N VAL A 59 10.55 11.91 17.16
CA VAL A 59 11.68 12.21 16.27
C VAL A 59 12.86 12.79 17.06
N LYS A 60 13.95 12.03 17.10
CA LYS A 60 15.21 12.43 17.72
C LYS A 60 16.08 13.20 16.73
N THR A 61 16.68 14.29 17.19
CA THR A 61 17.64 15.06 16.39
C THR A 61 19.07 14.56 16.66
N VAL A 62 19.75 14.12 15.60
CA VAL A 62 21.17 13.73 15.60
C VAL A 62 22.00 14.75 14.81
N SER A 63 23.32 14.69 14.90
CA SER A 63 24.18 15.54 14.06
C SER A 63 24.07 15.13 12.59
N CYS A 64 24.19 16.09 11.67
CA CYS A 64 24.20 15.79 10.23
C CYS A 64 25.34 14.86 9.82
N SER A 65 26.49 14.93 10.49
CA SER A 65 27.61 14.02 10.25
C SER A 65 27.29 12.59 10.68
N ASP A 66 26.64 12.41 11.83
CA ASP A 66 26.23 11.09 12.30
C ASP A 66 25.16 10.51 11.36
N LEU A 67 24.16 11.31 10.99
CA LEU A 67 23.13 10.90 10.02
C LEU A 67 23.75 10.52 8.66
N ALA A 68 24.73 11.29 8.17
CA ALA A 68 25.42 11.02 6.91
C ALA A 68 26.32 9.77 6.96
N SER A 69 26.77 9.36 8.15
CA SER A 69 27.53 8.11 8.32
C SER A 69 26.67 6.85 8.16
N LEU A 70 25.36 6.98 8.33
CA LEU A 70 24.38 5.91 8.12
C LEU A 70 24.03 5.79 6.64
N ARG A 71 24.18 4.60 6.08
CA ARG A 71 23.80 4.31 4.69
C ARG A 71 22.29 4.41 4.55
N LEU A 72 21.83 5.16 3.55
CA LEU A 72 20.42 5.20 3.15
C LEU A 72 20.15 4.01 2.23
N VAL A 73 19.27 3.10 2.64
CA VAL A 73 19.05 1.82 1.93
C VAL A 73 17.69 1.73 1.28
N GLY A 74 16.65 2.29 1.91
CA GLY A 74 15.30 2.16 1.40
C GLY A 74 14.33 3.22 1.88
N LEU A 75 13.07 2.99 1.54
CA LEU A 75 11.93 3.81 1.93
C LEU A 75 11.03 3.02 2.87
N VAL A 76 10.50 3.69 3.88
CA VAL A 76 9.47 3.14 4.75
C VAL A 76 8.15 3.03 3.99
N PRO A 77 7.49 1.86 3.92
CA PRO A 77 6.16 1.74 3.33
C PRO A 77 5.08 2.26 4.28
N TYR A 78 3.84 2.39 3.79
CA TYR A 78 2.67 2.52 4.68
C TYR A 78 2.60 1.34 5.65
N ARG A 79 2.20 1.62 6.89
CA ARG A 79 1.90 0.59 7.87
C ARG A 79 0.68 -0.21 7.44
N GLU A 80 0.76 -1.52 7.59
CA GLU A 80 -0.32 -2.44 7.26
C GLU A 80 -1.56 -2.22 8.14
N GLY A 81 -2.75 -2.49 7.61
CA GLY A 81 -3.99 -2.53 8.39
C GLY A 81 -4.57 -1.18 8.86
N LEU A 82 -3.95 -0.04 8.52
CA LEU A 82 -4.43 1.28 8.95
C LEU A 82 -5.09 2.10 7.83
N ARG A 83 -4.40 2.23 6.71
CA ARG A 83 -4.81 3.06 5.57
C ARG A 83 -4.98 2.17 4.36
N LEU A 84 -5.96 2.54 3.54
CA LEU A 84 -6.06 2.08 2.17
C LEU A 84 -5.24 3.03 1.31
N ILE A 85 -4.66 2.54 0.22
CA ILE A 85 -3.90 3.39 -0.70
C ILE A 85 -4.38 3.23 -2.13
N LYS A 86 -4.25 4.30 -2.92
CA LYS A 86 -4.35 4.25 -4.37
C LYS A 86 -3.29 5.17 -4.97
N ILE A 87 -3.00 4.99 -6.25
CA ILE A 87 -2.16 5.95 -6.99
C ILE A 87 -3.02 7.00 -7.66
N THR A 88 -2.46 8.18 -7.93
CA THR A 88 -3.23 9.28 -8.51
C THR A 88 -3.68 9.02 -9.94
N SER A 89 -2.97 8.15 -10.66
CA SER A 89 -3.24 7.79 -12.05
C SER A 89 -4.25 6.66 -12.24
N ALA A 90 -4.65 5.94 -11.18
CA ALA A 90 -5.55 4.78 -11.28
C ALA A 90 -6.56 4.72 -10.13
N PRO A 91 -7.81 4.27 -10.39
CA PRO A 91 -8.85 4.24 -9.35
C PRO A 91 -8.73 3.05 -8.39
N THR A 92 -7.89 2.06 -8.68
CA THR A 92 -7.77 0.83 -7.87
C THR A 92 -7.31 1.16 -6.45
N VAL A 93 -8.06 0.67 -5.47
CA VAL A 93 -7.77 0.84 -4.04
C VAL A 93 -7.18 -0.45 -3.50
N TYR A 94 -6.08 -0.33 -2.76
CA TYR A 94 -5.33 -1.43 -2.19
C TYR A 94 -5.39 -1.40 -0.67
N ALA A 95 -5.61 -2.56 -0.07
CA ALA A 95 -5.23 -2.81 1.31
C ALA A 95 -3.71 -3.00 1.38
N VAL A 96 -3.10 -2.42 2.41
CA VAL A 96 -1.68 -2.59 2.70
C VAL A 96 -1.54 -3.76 3.68
N GLU A 97 -0.92 -4.83 3.20
CA GLU A 97 -0.46 -5.98 3.97
C GLU A 97 1.02 -5.76 4.38
N PRO A 98 1.60 -6.64 5.22
CA PRO A 98 2.98 -6.48 5.70
C PRO A 98 4.01 -6.31 4.59
N GLU A 99 5.14 -5.70 4.94
CA GLU A 99 6.28 -5.45 4.03
C GLU A 99 5.93 -4.59 2.79
N GLY A 100 4.80 -3.86 2.82
CA GLY A 100 4.33 -3.09 1.67
C GLY A 100 3.75 -3.96 0.56
N TYR A 101 3.21 -5.14 0.89
CA TYR A 101 2.44 -5.94 -0.04
C TYR A 101 1.04 -5.33 -0.24
N LEU A 102 0.62 -5.17 -1.49
CA LEU A 102 -0.64 -4.52 -1.83
C LEU A 102 -1.66 -5.51 -2.38
N ARG A 103 -2.83 -5.57 -1.76
CA ARG A 103 -3.95 -6.38 -2.24
C ARG A 103 -5.08 -5.48 -2.71
N ALA A 104 -5.44 -5.59 -3.99
CA ALA A 104 -6.55 -4.82 -4.54
C ALA A 104 -7.88 -5.25 -3.90
N LEU A 105 -8.69 -4.27 -3.50
CA LEU A 105 -10.10 -4.49 -3.21
C LEU A 105 -10.86 -4.69 -4.53
N LYS A 106 -11.80 -5.63 -4.55
CA LYS A 106 -12.59 -5.94 -5.75
C LYS A 106 -13.47 -4.77 -6.17
N ASP A 107 -14.15 -4.17 -5.21
CA ASP A 107 -15.11 -3.09 -5.41
C ASP A 107 -15.42 -2.35 -4.09
N GLU A 108 -16.23 -1.30 -4.19
CA GLU A 108 -16.68 -0.51 -3.04
C GLU A 108 -17.54 -1.33 -2.06
N THR A 109 -18.22 -2.39 -2.54
CA THR A 109 -19.03 -3.26 -1.67
C THR A 109 -18.12 -4.06 -0.74
N GLN A 110 -17.02 -4.60 -1.24
CA GLN A 110 -16.01 -5.25 -0.41
C GLN A 110 -15.32 -4.26 0.54
N ALA A 111 -15.04 -3.03 0.07
CA ALA A 111 -14.46 -1.99 0.91
C ALA A 111 -15.37 -1.65 2.11
N ALA A 112 -16.66 -1.42 1.86
CA ALA A 112 -17.64 -1.14 2.91
C ALA A 112 -17.85 -2.33 3.86
N LEU A 113 -17.82 -3.55 3.30
CA LEU A 113 -17.92 -4.80 4.07
C LEU A 113 -16.79 -4.93 5.10
N LEU A 114 -15.56 -4.61 4.72
CA LEU A 114 -14.38 -4.72 5.60
C LEU A 114 -14.20 -3.48 6.49
N TYR A 115 -14.22 -2.28 5.91
CA TYR A 115 -13.77 -1.03 6.56
C TYR A 115 -14.91 -0.10 6.99
N GLY A 116 -16.13 -0.36 6.54
CA GLY A 116 -17.34 0.37 6.95
C GLY A 116 -17.80 1.36 5.88
N GLU A 117 -18.96 1.96 6.07
CA GLU A 117 -19.54 2.91 5.08
C GLU A 117 -18.61 4.09 4.78
N ASP A 118 -17.81 4.52 5.77
CA ASP A 118 -16.85 5.62 5.65
C ASP A 118 -15.45 5.16 5.18
N TRP A 119 -15.32 3.98 4.57
CA TRP A 119 -14.03 3.42 4.12
C TRP A 119 -13.22 4.37 3.24
N ASN A 120 -13.90 5.21 2.45
CA ASN A 120 -13.27 6.17 1.56
C ASN A 120 -12.45 7.23 2.31
N ALA A 121 -12.76 7.50 3.58
CA ALA A 121 -11.95 8.38 4.43
C ALA A 121 -10.62 7.74 4.87
N LEU A 122 -10.48 6.43 4.68
CA LEU A 122 -9.25 5.67 4.94
C LEU A 122 -8.29 5.63 3.76
N VAL A 123 -8.71 6.12 2.59
CA VAL A 123 -7.92 6.08 1.35
C VAL A 123 -6.97 7.26 1.28
N ASP A 124 -5.68 6.98 1.17
CA ASP A 124 -4.64 7.96 0.85
C ASP A 124 -4.19 7.84 -0.61
N ASP A 125 -3.90 8.99 -1.22
CA ASP A 125 -3.19 9.05 -2.50
C ASP A 125 -1.68 8.83 -2.28
N LEU A 126 -1.15 7.76 -2.86
CA LEU A 126 0.28 7.50 -2.99
C LEU A 126 0.77 8.12 -4.31
N PRO A 127 1.78 9.01 -4.27
CA PRO A 127 2.43 9.48 -5.49
C PRO A 127 2.99 8.31 -6.31
N ASP A 128 2.73 8.30 -7.62
CA ASP A 128 3.08 7.23 -8.55
C ASP A 128 4.55 6.81 -8.49
N VAL A 129 5.45 7.76 -8.22
CA VAL A 129 6.90 7.54 -8.08
C VAL A 129 7.28 6.59 -6.94
N PHE A 130 6.41 6.44 -5.93
CA PHE A 130 6.62 5.52 -4.81
C PHE A 130 5.91 4.18 -5.01
N PHE A 131 5.03 4.05 -6.01
CA PHE A 131 4.28 2.81 -6.20
C PHE A 131 5.19 1.62 -6.53
N GLY A 132 6.28 1.86 -7.27
CA GLY A 132 7.27 0.82 -7.60
C GLY A 132 8.05 0.26 -6.40
N THR A 133 7.93 0.85 -5.20
CA THR A 133 8.52 0.28 -3.98
C THR A 133 7.60 -0.71 -3.27
N TYR A 134 6.37 -0.89 -3.75
CA TYR A 134 5.40 -1.82 -3.22
C TYR A 134 5.32 -3.07 -4.10
N GLU A 135 4.97 -4.20 -3.50
CA GLU A 135 4.74 -5.44 -4.24
C GLU A 135 3.24 -5.68 -4.40
N VAL A 136 2.75 -5.70 -5.64
CA VAL A 136 1.32 -5.90 -5.91
C VAL A 136 1.01 -7.39 -5.96
N GLY A 137 0.14 -7.82 -5.05
CA GLY A 137 -0.37 -9.17 -4.95
C GLY A 137 -1.62 -9.45 -5.76
N LYS A 138 -2.15 -10.66 -5.57
CA LYS A 138 -3.47 -11.02 -6.11
C LYS A 138 -4.54 -10.13 -5.47
N PRO A 139 -5.64 -9.79 -6.16
CA PRO A 139 -6.77 -9.13 -5.52
C PRO A 139 -7.31 -9.96 -4.33
N LEU A 140 -7.95 -9.28 -3.37
CA LEU A 140 -8.67 -9.95 -2.29
C LEU A 140 -9.87 -10.72 -2.85
N SER A 141 -10.08 -11.93 -2.34
CA SER A 141 -11.30 -12.70 -2.61
C SER A 141 -12.48 -12.11 -1.85
N ASP A 142 -13.71 -12.46 -2.24
CA ASP A 142 -14.93 -11.97 -1.58
C ASP A 142 -14.91 -12.28 -0.07
N GLY A 143 -14.99 -11.24 0.76
CA GLY A 143 -14.97 -11.35 2.22
C GLY A 143 -13.62 -11.78 2.83
N GLU A 144 -12.56 -11.87 2.04
CA GLU A 144 -11.19 -12.06 2.54
C GLU A 144 -10.76 -10.81 3.33
N ILE A 145 -10.30 -11.03 4.56
CA ILE A 145 -9.74 -9.98 5.41
C ILE A 145 -8.23 -9.96 5.13
N PRO A 146 -7.64 -8.81 4.76
CA PRO A 146 -6.21 -8.74 4.49
C PRO A 146 -5.37 -9.00 5.75
N GLU A 147 -4.17 -9.51 5.56
CA GLU A 147 -3.20 -9.63 6.66
C GLU A 147 -2.86 -8.24 7.23
N GLY A 148 -2.64 -8.17 8.54
CA GLY A 148 -2.32 -6.93 9.23
C GLY A 148 -3.55 -6.12 9.64
N PHE A 149 -4.74 -6.49 9.15
CA PHE A 149 -5.98 -5.83 9.53
C PHE A 149 -6.17 -5.81 11.05
N LEU A 150 -6.61 -4.68 11.59
CA LEU A 150 -6.72 -4.45 13.02
C LEU A 150 -8.18 -4.51 13.47
N VAL A 151 -8.45 -5.26 14.54
CA VAL A 151 -9.75 -5.30 15.20
C VAL A 151 -9.63 -5.07 16.70
N SER A 152 -10.63 -4.43 17.30
CA SER A 152 -10.73 -4.24 18.73
C SER A 152 -11.92 -4.99 19.31
N ASP A 153 -11.74 -5.71 20.41
CA ASP A 153 -12.86 -6.32 21.14
C ASP A 153 -13.60 -5.30 22.03
N ALA A 154 -14.64 -5.75 22.74
CA ALA A 154 -15.44 -4.91 23.63
C ALA A 154 -14.68 -4.40 24.87
N GLU A 155 -13.51 -4.97 25.16
CA GLU A 155 -12.61 -4.55 26.24
C GLU A 155 -11.49 -3.64 25.72
N GLU A 156 -11.55 -3.22 24.45
CA GLU A 156 -10.56 -2.41 23.74
C GLU A 156 -9.20 -3.10 23.56
N ASN A 157 -9.12 -4.43 23.71
CA ASN A 157 -7.93 -5.19 23.35
C ASN A 157 -7.82 -5.21 21.82
N ILE A 158 -6.63 -4.97 21.30
CA ILE A 158 -6.35 -4.90 19.87
C ILE A 158 -5.76 -6.21 19.37
N PHE A 159 -6.33 -6.67 18.27
CA PHE A 159 -5.90 -7.87 17.56
C PHE A 159 -5.49 -7.52 16.14
N ARG A 160 -4.45 -8.20 15.66
CA ARG A 160 -3.98 -8.15 14.28
C ARG A 160 -4.30 -9.46 13.57
N ILE A 161 -4.85 -9.40 12.37
CA ILE A 161 -5.13 -10.58 11.54
C ILE A 161 -3.83 -11.11 10.93
N GLY A 162 -3.51 -12.37 11.19
CA GLY A 162 -2.35 -13.06 10.60
C GLY A 162 -2.67 -13.73 9.26
N THR A 163 -1.64 -14.30 8.62
CA THR A 163 -1.76 -15.04 7.35
C THR A 163 -2.74 -16.22 7.39
N ASP A 164 -2.98 -16.78 8.58
CA ASP A 164 -3.91 -17.89 8.80
C ASP A 164 -5.36 -17.45 9.01
N GLY A 165 -5.61 -16.14 8.98
CA GLY A 165 -6.91 -15.51 9.19
C GLY A 165 -7.38 -15.47 10.65
N LYS A 166 -6.51 -15.83 11.60
CA LYS A 166 -6.77 -15.66 13.04
C LYS A 166 -6.33 -14.27 13.49
N ALA A 167 -6.92 -13.79 14.59
CA ALA A 167 -6.60 -12.49 15.16
C ALA A 167 -5.74 -12.66 16.41
N LEU A 168 -4.48 -12.25 16.35
CA LEU A 168 -3.54 -12.29 17.46
C LEU A 168 -3.61 -11.00 18.28
N GLU A 169 -3.73 -11.09 19.59
CA GLU A 169 -3.69 -9.94 20.52
C GLU A 169 -2.30 -9.29 20.53
N ILE A 170 -2.24 -7.99 20.28
CA ILE A 170 -0.97 -7.24 20.12
C ILE A 170 -0.81 -6.08 21.11
N ASP A 171 -1.69 -5.94 22.10
CA ASP A 171 -1.63 -4.83 23.08
C ASP A 171 -0.29 -4.77 23.82
N SER A 172 0.31 -5.94 24.06
CA SER A 172 1.62 -6.04 24.70
C SER A 172 2.77 -5.43 23.87
N LEU A 173 2.57 -5.23 22.57
CA LEU A 173 3.56 -4.69 21.63
C LEU A 173 3.50 -3.18 21.50
N PHE A 174 2.56 -2.51 22.16
CA PHE A 174 2.41 -1.07 22.13
C PHE A 174 3.58 -0.40 22.85
N THR A 175 4.70 -0.29 22.16
CA THR A 175 5.82 0.56 22.55
C THR A 175 5.49 2.01 22.19
N PHE A 176 6.22 2.94 22.82
CA PHE A 176 5.92 4.37 22.83
C PHE A 176 5.57 4.94 21.45
N GLY A 177 4.46 5.69 21.37
CA GLY A 177 3.99 6.43 20.18
C GLY A 177 3.19 5.64 19.15
N GLN A 178 3.40 4.32 19.01
CA GLN A 178 2.74 3.52 17.96
C GLN A 178 1.37 2.96 18.34
N GLY A 179 1.17 2.65 19.63
CA GLY A 179 -0.07 2.02 20.13
C GLY A 179 -1.31 2.87 19.88
N GLU A 180 -1.21 4.19 20.00
CA GLU A 180 -2.34 5.10 19.73
C GLU A 180 -2.78 5.04 18.26
N THR A 181 -1.84 4.96 17.32
CA THR A 181 -2.15 4.86 15.89
C THR A 181 -2.86 3.54 15.58
N LEU A 182 -2.38 2.43 16.17
CA LEU A 182 -2.99 1.11 16.02
C LEU A 182 -4.41 1.07 16.60
N GLN A 183 -4.57 1.56 17.83
CA GLN A 183 -5.86 1.60 18.51
C GLN A 183 -6.87 2.47 17.76
N GLY A 184 -6.43 3.62 17.23
CA GLY A 184 -7.29 4.52 16.46
C GLY A 184 -7.73 3.97 15.10
N ALA A 185 -7.01 3.00 14.55
CA ALA A 185 -7.33 2.38 13.26
C ALA A 185 -8.15 1.09 13.37
N ALA A 186 -8.14 0.44 14.54
CA ALA A 186 -8.79 -0.83 14.75
C ALA A 186 -10.31 -0.75 14.52
N GLN A 187 -10.84 -1.71 13.76
CA GLN A 187 -12.27 -1.85 13.53
C GLN A 187 -12.94 -2.61 14.69
N SER A 188 -14.17 -2.27 15.04
CA SER A 188 -14.90 -3.05 16.05
C SER A 188 -15.09 -4.49 15.57
N LEU A 189 -14.62 -5.45 16.38
CA LEU A 189 -14.72 -6.89 16.09
C LEU A 189 -16.16 -7.31 15.86
N ASP A 190 -17.06 -7.03 16.81
CA ASP A 190 -18.48 -7.41 16.72
C ASP A 190 -19.16 -6.84 15.47
N VAL A 191 -18.80 -5.60 15.08
CA VAL A 191 -19.34 -4.95 13.88
C VAL A 191 -18.79 -5.58 12.60
N LEU A 192 -17.51 -5.93 12.57
CA LEU A 192 -16.90 -6.62 11.43
C LEU A 192 -17.49 -8.02 11.26
N GLU A 193 -17.58 -8.80 12.34
CA GLU A 193 -18.14 -10.15 12.31
C GLU A 193 -19.61 -10.16 11.85
N ALA A 194 -20.40 -9.19 12.32
CA ALA A 194 -21.79 -9.03 11.89
C ALA A 194 -21.90 -8.70 10.40
N ARG A 195 -21.02 -7.83 9.87
CA ARG A 195 -20.99 -7.50 8.44
C ARG A 195 -20.57 -8.69 7.58
N LEU A 196 -19.56 -9.43 8.01
CA LEU A 196 -19.03 -10.59 7.30
C LEU A 196 -19.86 -11.87 7.48
N GLU A 197 -20.83 -11.86 8.40
CA GLU A 197 -21.54 -13.07 8.85
C GLU A 197 -20.58 -14.20 9.26
N LYS A 198 -19.45 -13.83 9.87
CA LYS A 198 -18.33 -14.74 10.20
C LYS A 198 -17.76 -14.39 11.56
N THR A 199 -17.49 -15.41 12.38
CA THR A 199 -16.73 -15.28 13.63
C THR A 199 -15.23 -15.48 13.38
N LEU A 200 -14.41 -14.63 13.98
CA LEU A 200 -12.96 -14.72 13.95
C LEU A 200 -12.43 -15.50 15.16
N GLU A 201 -11.43 -16.33 14.91
CA GLU A 201 -10.71 -17.02 15.98
C GLU A 201 -9.69 -16.06 16.58
N LEU A 202 -9.83 -15.77 17.88
CA LEU A 202 -8.92 -14.89 18.62
C LEU A 202 -7.84 -15.69 19.36
N ILE A 203 -6.58 -15.29 19.19
CA ILE A 203 -5.43 -15.76 19.97
C ILE A 203 -5.10 -14.69 21.00
N ARG A 204 -5.42 -14.96 22.26
CA ARG A 204 -5.15 -14.04 23.37
C ARG A 204 -3.78 -14.28 23.99
N VAL A 205 -3.05 -13.22 24.27
CA VAL A 205 -1.70 -13.28 24.84
C VAL A 205 -1.80 -13.11 26.35
N VAL A 206 -2.02 -14.21 27.06
CA VAL A 206 -2.11 -14.22 28.53
C VAL A 206 -0.87 -14.86 29.14
N GLY A 207 -0.09 -14.07 29.86
CA GLY A 207 1.14 -14.56 30.50
C GLY A 207 2.30 -14.61 29.51
N MET A 208 3.13 -15.66 29.58
CA MET A 208 4.24 -15.83 28.63
C MET A 208 3.72 -16.56 27.40
N PRO A 209 3.75 -15.95 26.20
CA PRO A 209 3.28 -16.59 24.97
C PRO A 209 4.12 -17.85 24.66
N ASP A 210 3.55 -18.76 23.86
CA ASP A 210 4.32 -19.87 23.32
C ASP A 210 5.35 -19.38 22.29
N GLY A 211 6.25 -20.27 21.86
CA GLY A 211 7.37 -19.90 21.00
C GLY A 211 6.95 -19.35 19.63
N ASP A 212 5.87 -19.88 19.06
CA ASP A 212 5.36 -19.45 17.75
C ASP A 212 4.71 -18.07 17.87
N THR A 213 3.86 -17.88 18.88
CA THR A 213 3.24 -16.59 19.20
C THR A 213 4.30 -15.54 19.53
N GLN A 214 5.32 -15.89 20.32
CA GLN A 214 6.42 -14.96 20.63
C GLN A 214 7.19 -14.59 19.36
N THR A 215 7.41 -15.52 18.44
CA THR A 215 8.10 -15.24 17.17
C THR A 215 7.28 -14.28 16.31
N GLU A 216 5.96 -14.47 16.24
CA GLU A 216 5.06 -13.55 15.53
C GLU A 216 5.05 -12.15 16.18
N LEU A 217 4.97 -12.09 17.52
CA LEU A 217 5.06 -10.83 18.26
C LEU A 217 6.40 -10.12 18.07
N ASP A 218 7.52 -10.86 18.04
CA ASP A 218 8.85 -10.30 17.79
C ASP A 218 8.97 -9.76 16.36
N ALA A 219 8.40 -10.45 15.37
CA ALA A 219 8.36 -9.99 13.98
C ALA A 219 7.53 -8.71 13.81
N LEU A 220 6.52 -8.49 14.67
CA LEU A 220 5.74 -7.25 14.70
C LEU A 220 6.46 -6.09 15.40
N ILE A 221 7.41 -6.40 16.28
CA ILE A 221 8.28 -5.40 16.94
C ILE A 221 9.38 -4.93 15.98
N GLU A 222 9.77 -5.74 14.99
CA GLU A 222 10.68 -5.33 13.93
C GLU A 222 10.00 -4.21 13.12
N VAL A 223 10.21 -2.97 13.58
CA VAL A 223 9.37 -1.79 13.28
C VAL A 223 9.20 -1.55 11.79
N ILE A 224 10.09 -2.06 10.95
CA ILE A 224 9.89 -2.12 9.51
C ILE A 224 10.67 -3.35 8.98
N PRO A 225 9.99 -4.47 8.65
CA PRO A 225 10.66 -5.61 8.06
C PRO A 225 11.08 -5.27 6.63
N PHE A 226 12.35 -5.46 6.33
CA PHE A 226 12.88 -5.38 4.96
C PHE A 226 13.73 -6.62 4.71
N ASP A 227 13.33 -7.40 3.70
CA ASP A 227 14.25 -8.33 3.09
C ASP A 227 15.34 -7.51 2.38
N GLU A 228 16.62 -7.80 2.67
CA GLU A 228 17.71 -7.38 1.79
C GLU A 228 17.49 -8.11 0.46
N LYS A 229 16.62 -7.57 -0.41
CA LYS A 229 16.58 -7.99 -1.81
C LYS A 229 17.97 -7.66 -2.37
N GLU A 230 18.87 -8.64 -2.35
CA GLU A 230 20.11 -8.64 -3.13
C GLU A 230 19.71 -8.63 -4.61
N GLY A 231 19.42 -7.43 -5.10
CA GLY A 231 18.88 -7.19 -6.43
C GLY A 231 18.78 -5.69 -6.62
N GLU A 232 19.91 -5.07 -6.95
CA GLU A 232 20.06 -3.80 -7.66
C GLU A 232 18.81 -2.90 -7.72
N ASN A 233 18.45 -2.27 -6.60
CA ASN A 233 17.73 -1.00 -6.66
C ASN A 233 18.74 0.09 -7.05
N VAL A 234 19.11 0.09 -8.33
CA VAL A 234 19.81 1.21 -8.94
C VAL A 234 18.79 2.33 -9.02
N VAL A 235 18.90 3.33 -8.15
CA VAL A 235 18.25 4.63 -8.37
C VAL A 235 18.77 5.10 -9.73
N PRO A 236 17.94 5.21 -10.80
CA PRO A 236 18.44 5.68 -12.08
C PRO A 236 18.90 7.12 -11.89
N THR A 237 20.21 7.34 -11.97
CA THR A 237 20.82 8.67 -11.76
C THR A 237 20.72 9.56 -12.99
N SER A 238 20.11 9.08 -14.08
CA SER A 238 19.84 9.89 -15.26
C SER A 238 18.72 9.29 -16.10
N PHE A 239 17.99 10.16 -16.80
CA PHE A 239 16.92 9.80 -17.74
C PHE A 239 17.46 9.19 -19.05
N ASP A 240 18.78 9.19 -19.23
CA ASP A 240 19.45 8.85 -20.49
C ASP A 240 19.71 7.34 -20.68
N GLU A 241 19.40 6.50 -19.68
CA GLU A 241 19.69 5.05 -19.70
C GLU A 241 18.47 4.17 -20.04
N ILE A 242 17.38 4.77 -20.55
CA ILE A 242 16.17 4.05 -21.00
C ILE A 242 16.11 3.97 -22.53
N GLU A 243 17.24 3.76 -23.22
CA GLU A 243 17.21 3.32 -24.62
C GLU A 243 18.46 2.50 -24.90
N THR A 244 18.38 1.18 -24.73
CA THR A 244 18.94 0.13 -25.61
C THR A 244 19.08 -1.20 -24.86
N GLU A 245 18.08 -2.06 -24.93
CA GLU A 245 18.27 -3.52 -24.91
C GLU A 245 17.27 -4.16 -25.88
N GLU A 246 17.54 -3.98 -27.18
CA GLU A 246 17.09 -4.91 -28.22
C GLU A 246 18.31 -5.73 -28.70
N GLU A 247 18.08 -7.03 -28.91
CA GLU A 247 18.97 -8.07 -29.48
C GLU A 247 20.02 -8.65 -28.50
N GLU A 248 20.21 -9.96 -28.37
CA GLU A 248 20.33 -11.00 -29.41
C GLU A 248 19.87 -12.38 -28.89
N ASN A 249 19.12 -13.13 -29.69
CA ASN A 249 19.04 -14.59 -29.57
C ASN A 249 19.25 -15.21 -30.96
N GLU A 250 20.40 -15.87 -31.17
CA GLU A 250 20.71 -16.62 -32.38
C GLU A 250 19.96 -17.98 -32.45
N PRO A 251 19.78 -18.55 -33.66
CA PRO A 251 18.72 -19.53 -33.93
C PRO A 251 19.17 -20.98 -33.70
N ALA A 252 18.26 -21.81 -33.19
CA ALA A 252 18.40 -23.26 -33.18
C ALA A 252 17.54 -23.92 -34.27
N GLU A 253 18.08 -25.02 -34.79
CA GLU A 253 17.82 -25.63 -36.09
C GLU A 253 16.39 -26.12 -36.36
N GLU A 254 16.07 -26.02 -37.65
CA GLU A 254 14.90 -26.48 -38.39
C GLU A 254 14.82 -28.02 -38.40
N ASP A 255 13.69 -28.59 -37.95
CA ASP A 255 13.29 -29.94 -38.34
C ASP A 255 11.83 -29.93 -38.80
N THR A 256 11.67 -30.17 -40.09
CA THR A 256 10.42 -30.13 -40.85
C THR A 256 9.55 -31.37 -40.56
N GLN A 257 8.24 -31.19 -40.30
CA GLN A 257 7.17 -31.69 -41.19
C GLN A 257 5.74 -31.52 -40.62
N ASN A 258 4.96 -30.74 -41.37
CA ASN A 258 3.57 -30.96 -41.82
C ASN A 258 2.36 -30.80 -40.89
N LYS A 259 1.39 -30.03 -41.46
CA LYS A 259 -0.09 -30.09 -41.35
C LYS A 259 -0.68 -29.44 -40.09
N ASP A 260 -1.67 -28.54 -40.15
CA ASP A 260 -2.67 -28.16 -41.15
C ASP A 260 -3.06 -26.67 -40.95
N GLU A 261 -3.58 -26.07 -42.03
CA GLU A 261 -4.58 -24.98 -42.13
C GLU A 261 -4.84 -24.06 -40.91
N GLU A 262 -4.53 -22.76 -41.02
CA GLU A 262 -5.54 -21.69 -41.16
C GLU A 262 -4.88 -20.32 -41.45
N SER A 263 -5.48 -19.57 -42.36
CA SER A 263 -5.05 -18.24 -42.77
C SER A 263 -5.94 -17.21 -42.10
N VAL A 264 -5.37 -16.15 -41.50
CA VAL A 264 -6.07 -14.86 -41.39
C VAL A 264 -5.05 -13.73 -41.54
N THR A 265 -4.93 -13.22 -42.76
CA THR A 265 -4.60 -11.82 -43.01
C THR A 265 -5.93 -11.07 -43.08
N SER A 266 -6.24 -10.27 -42.06
CA SER A 266 -7.34 -9.30 -42.05
C SER A 266 -7.24 -8.53 -40.73
N SER A 267 -7.40 -7.22 -40.63
CA SER A 267 -7.65 -6.18 -41.62
C SER A 267 -7.66 -4.84 -40.87
N ASN A 268 -7.04 -3.79 -41.43
CA ASN A 268 -7.26 -2.40 -40.99
C ASN A 268 -8.75 -2.00 -40.98
N ASP A 269 -9.61 -2.78 -41.64
CA ASP A 269 -11.05 -2.56 -41.72
C ASP A 269 -11.77 -2.72 -40.36
N GLU A 270 -11.28 -3.54 -39.43
CA GLU A 270 -11.88 -3.66 -38.08
C GLU A 270 -11.61 -2.43 -37.20
N VAL A 271 -10.52 -1.71 -37.47
CA VAL A 271 -10.17 -0.49 -36.74
C VAL A 271 -10.98 0.70 -37.27
N GLU A 272 -11.28 0.74 -38.57
CA GLU A 272 -12.16 1.77 -39.15
C GLU A 272 -13.63 1.57 -38.74
N ASP A 273 -14.11 0.33 -38.63
CA ASP A 273 -15.49 0.06 -38.16
C ASP A 273 -15.67 0.54 -36.71
N LEU A 274 -14.72 0.23 -35.81
CA LEU A 274 -14.76 0.66 -34.41
C LEU A 274 -14.65 2.19 -34.23
N LEU A 275 -13.97 2.89 -35.14
CA LEU A 275 -13.91 4.35 -35.12
C LEU A 275 -15.22 4.97 -35.61
N SER A 276 -15.91 4.33 -36.56
CA SER A 276 -17.22 4.80 -37.03
C SER A 276 -18.31 4.65 -35.96
N ASP A 277 -18.28 3.55 -35.21
CA ASP A 277 -19.19 3.30 -34.08
C ASP A 277 -18.98 4.32 -32.96
N LEU A 278 -17.74 4.78 -32.75
CA LEU A 278 -17.42 5.79 -31.74
C LEU A 278 -17.95 7.18 -32.14
N ASP A 279 -17.85 7.55 -33.41
CA ASP A 279 -18.39 8.83 -33.92
C ASP A 279 -19.92 8.86 -33.86
N GLU A 280 -20.60 7.73 -34.07
CA GLU A 280 -22.06 7.63 -33.93
C GLU A 280 -22.51 7.79 -32.48
N LEU A 281 -21.79 7.18 -31.53
CA LEU A 281 -22.06 7.32 -30.09
C LEU A 281 -21.80 8.74 -29.57
N VAL A 282 -20.75 9.42 -30.05
CA VAL A 282 -20.47 10.82 -29.69
C VAL A 282 -21.61 11.73 -30.17
N LYS A 283 -22.11 11.50 -31.38
CA LYS A 283 -23.22 12.29 -31.93
C LYS A 283 -24.53 12.07 -31.17
N GLU A 284 -24.84 10.84 -30.77
CA GLU A 284 -26.02 10.54 -29.96
C GLU A 284 -25.95 11.18 -28.56
N ALA A 285 -24.75 11.30 -27.99
CA ALA A 285 -24.53 12.02 -26.73
C ALA A 285 -24.72 13.54 -26.89
N GLU A 286 -24.23 14.14 -27.98
CA GLU A 286 -24.43 15.57 -28.27
C GLU A 286 -25.91 15.93 -28.49
N ASP A 287 -26.65 15.08 -29.21
CA ASP A 287 -28.09 15.26 -29.42
C ASP A 287 -28.86 15.14 -28.08
N SER A 288 -28.49 14.20 -27.22
CA SER A 288 -29.08 14.04 -25.89
C SER A 288 -28.84 15.25 -24.97
N VAL A 289 -27.67 15.88 -25.07
CA VAL A 289 -27.35 17.10 -24.30
C VAL A 289 -28.20 18.28 -24.78
N ASN A 290 -28.38 18.44 -26.10
CA ASN A 290 -29.23 19.49 -26.65
C ASN A 290 -30.71 19.32 -26.24
N ASP A 291 -31.21 18.09 -26.20
CA ASP A 291 -32.58 17.81 -25.75
C ASP A 291 -32.77 18.17 -24.27
N LEU A 292 -31.76 17.95 -23.42
CA LEU A 292 -31.79 18.34 -22.01
C LEU A 292 -31.76 19.86 -21.83
N GLU A 293 -31.00 20.60 -22.64
CA GLU A 293 -31.00 22.06 -22.61
C GLU A 293 -32.37 22.64 -22.99
N GLN A 294 -33.03 22.08 -24.02
CA GLN A 294 -34.39 22.50 -24.40
C GLN A 294 -35.43 22.20 -23.31
N LEU A 295 -35.31 21.06 -22.61
CA LEU A 295 -36.19 20.73 -21.48
C LEU A 295 -35.96 21.66 -20.29
N SER A 296 -34.71 22.08 -20.06
CA SER A 296 -34.34 23.09 -19.05
C SER A 296 -34.99 24.44 -19.36
N GLU A 297 -34.90 24.91 -20.61
CA GLU A 297 -35.52 26.18 -21.04
C GLU A 297 -37.04 26.14 -20.94
N GLN A 298 -37.68 25.03 -21.33
CA GLN A 298 -39.12 24.85 -21.22
C GLN A 298 -39.61 24.91 -19.76
N ASN A 299 -38.88 24.27 -18.84
CA ASN A 299 -39.22 24.31 -17.42
C ASN A 299 -39.08 25.71 -16.82
N GLN A 300 -38.06 26.50 -17.23
CA GLN A 300 -37.96 27.90 -16.80
C GLN A 300 -39.14 28.76 -17.28
N THR A 301 -39.60 28.59 -18.52
CA THR A 301 -40.80 29.31 -19.01
C THR A 301 -42.08 28.90 -18.30
N LEU A 302 -42.22 27.65 -17.85
CA LEU A 302 -43.39 27.18 -17.10
C LEU A 302 -43.43 27.77 -15.68
N GLU A 303 -42.28 27.92 -15.03
CA GLU A 303 -42.18 28.57 -13.71
C GLU A 303 -42.48 30.08 -13.78
N GLU A 304 -42.14 30.75 -14.88
CA GLU A 304 -42.47 32.15 -15.12
C GLU A 304 -43.97 32.37 -15.40
N GLU A 305 -44.67 31.42 -16.03
CA GLU A 305 -46.13 31.49 -16.22
C GLU A 305 -46.92 31.21 -14.93
N GLU A 306 -46.47 30.29 -14.07
CA GLU A 306 -47.13 30.01 -12.78
C GLU A 306 -47.00 31.14 -11.76
N THR A 307 -45.98 31.99 -11.87
CA THR A 307 -45.77 33.14 -10.98
C THR A 307 -46.51 34.42 -11.43
N SER A 308 -47.16 34.39 -12.59
CA SER A 308 -47.91 35.53 -13.16
C SER A 308 -49.44 35.42 -13.03
N VAL A 309 -49.97 34.44 -12.28
CA VAL A 309 -51.42 34.24 -12.03
C VAL A 309 -51.84 34.74 -10.65
#